data_AF-A0A830HPE7-F1
#
_entry.id   AF-A0A830HPE7-F1
#
_cell.length_a   1.000
_cell.length_b   1.000
_cell.length_c   1.000
_cell.angle_alpha   90.00
_cell.angle_beta   90.00
_cell.angle_gamma   90.00
#
_symmetry.space_group_name_H-M   'P 1'
#
loop_
_entity.id
_entity.type
_entity.pdbx_description
1 polymer ?
#
loop_
_entity_poly.entity_id
_entity_poly.type
_entity_poly.pdbx_seq_one_letter_code
_entity_poly.pdbx_strand_id
1 'polypeptide(L)'
;MAAAASKKSASASSSKSKSHGPASSASLHHHHQLVSPPLLSQALSFEIARSSSLQSLKRHLDSFVTKDRTAPPLTNAARWRILERWTMAPHSILAFNSSSTTASSPPSSSSITLLSAILRDAGLGLKSSKKLAALLAKAAEKIILALSTNSQQTRSSLNKTQNAKSVSLSCDGVAVSLDTTSYERMRVAYQHQDKKTFDEALFRLTLRYKSLQGSGARRMGSQAAVPRSAMQVLVEDFGVDTESFASPWNHACNGGQSAPRRFFSAFPDTDTHFGSCGNFLELDASGELAASFQGLEVNPPFYVEVSDAACRMCRDLLESAETNGRALTVVVVVPSRANEEGVRWCATSPFHVAELFFEPRRSSFIMATNCAAPSSGAGRAAAGARRRSSHPLSVFILQTQNGQVKWPCTVAKLQRLYKAFMADEKEEDEEEEEEEEDNKRKHVAKRQRVE
;
A
#
# COMPACT_ATOMS: atom_id res chain seq x y z
N MET A 1 -87.18 11.17 12.78
CA MET A 1 -86.25 12.17 13.33
C MET A 1 -84.84 11.79 12.88
N ALA A 2 -84.10 12.77 12.37
CA ALA A 2 -82.96 12.62 11.48
C ALA A 2 -81.68 12.01 12.10
N ALA A 3 -80.89 11.32 11.29
CA ALA A 3 -79.43 11.49 11.22
C ALA A 3 -78.87 10.88 9.92
N ALA A 4 -77.90 11.57 9.34
CA ALA A 4 -77.39 11.43 7.99
C ALA A 4 -76.34 10.31 7.80
N ALA A 5 -76.21 9.80 6.57
CA ALA A 5 -74.98 9.20 6.07
C ALA A 5 -74.86 9.43 4.55
N SER A 6 -73.80 10.14 4.17
CA SER A 6 -73.46 10.50 2.78
C SER A 6 -72.76 9.32 2.07
N LYS A 7 -73.02 9.19 0.75
CA LYS A 7 -72.53 8.13 -0.13
C LYS A 7 -71.68 8.72 -1.28
N LYS A 8 -70.81 7.84 -1.82
CA LYS A 8 -70.07 7.85 -3.11
C LYS A 8 -68.69 8.54 -3.05
N SER A 9 -67.64 8.02 -3.69
CA SER A 9 -67.54 7.04 -4.78
C SER A 9 -66.19 6.32 -4.76
N ALA A 10 -66.18 5.07 -5.25
CA ALA A 10 -64.99 4.30 -5.57
C ALA A 10 -64.61 4.51 -7.05
N SER A 11 -63.31 4.56 -7.35
CA SER A 11 -62.80 4.30 -8.69
C SER A 11 -61.51 3.49 -8.61
N ALA A 12 -61.49 2.39 -9.35
CA ALA A 12 -60.34 1.53 -9.55
C ALA A 12 -59.48 2.07 -10.71
N SER A 13 -58.16 1.90 -10.62
CA SER A 13 -57.33 1.81 -11.83
C SER A 13 -56.10 0.94 -11.58
N SER A 14 -55.86 0.03 -12.52
CA SER A 14 -54.77 -0.92 -12.56
C SER A 14 -53.43 -0.24 -12.86
N SER A 15 -52.34 -0.70 -12.25
CA SER A 15 -50.99 -0.39 -12.72
C SER A 15 -50.16 -1.67 -12.92
N LYS A 16 -49.61 -1.75 -14.13
CA LYS A 16 -48.76 -2.82 -14.68
C LYS A 16 -47.49 -2.99 -13.85
N SER A 17 -47.12 -4.25 -13.63
CA SER A 17 -45.80 -4.65 -13.17
C SER A 17 -44.73 -4.30 -14.20
N LYS A 18 -43.68 -3.60 -13.76
CA LYS A 18 -42.42 -3.46 -14.49
C LYS A 18 -41.34 -4.15 -13.67
N SER A 19 -40.84 -5.26 -14.21
CA SER A 19 -39.63 -5.94 -13.78
C SER A 19 -38.42 -5.00 -13.88
N HIS A 20 -37.70 -4.80 -12.79
CA HIS A 20 -36.40 -4.13 -12.81
C HIS A 20 -35.30 -5.15 -13.11
N GLY A 21 -34.67 -5.00 -14.27
CA GLY A 21 -33.39 -5.62 -14.60
C GLY A 21 -32.22 -4.95 -13.85
N PRO A 22 -31.02 -5.54 -13.89
CA PRO A 22 -29.91 -5.15 -13.03
C PRO A 22 -29.38 -3.76 -13.39
N ALA A 23 -29.09 -2.97 -12.36
CA ALA A 23 -28.52 -1.64 -12.46
C ALA A 23 -27.21 -1.66 -13.26
N SER A 24 -27.14 -0.80 -14.29
CA SER A 24 -25.97 -0.60 -15.12
C SER A 24 -24.79 -0.05 -14.31
N SER A 25 -23.60 -0.59 -14.58
CA SER A 25 -22.29 -0.30 -13.99
C SER A 25 -21.74 1.13 -14.22
N ALA A 26 -22.58 2.10 -14.61
CA ALA A 26 -22.15 3.43 -15.04
C ALA A 26 -22.07 4.49 -13.92
N SER A 27 -22.59 4.21 -12.72
CA SER A 27 -22.75 5.24 -11.67
C SER A 27 -21.54 5.44 -10.74
N LEU A 28 -20.45 4.70 -10.92
CA LEU A 28 -19.27 4.73 -10.02
C LEU A 28 -18.11 5.59 -10.55
N HIS A 29 -18.28 6.35 -11.64
CA HIS A 29 -17.20 7.09 -12.31
C HIS A 29 -17.16 8.60 -12.06
N HIS A 30 -17.86 9.15 -11.06
CA HIS A 30 -17.99 10.61 -10.92
C HIS A 30 -17.41 11.29 -9.66
N HIS A 31 -16.67 10.58 -8.81
CA HIS A 31 -16.08 11.22 -7.61
C HIS A 31 -14.56 11.06 -7.46
N HIS A 32 -13.82 11.41 -8.51
CA HIS A 32 -12.37 11.68 -8.40
C HIS A 32 -11.98 12.90 -9.26
N GLN A 33 -12.36 14.10 -8.81
CA GLN A 33 -11.68 15.34 -9.23
C GLN A 33 -10.89 15.89 -8.04
N LEU A 34 -9.77 15.25 -7.73
CA LEU A 34 -8.72 15.82 -6.90
C LEU A 34 -7.51 16.05 -7.82
N VAL A 35 -7.28 17.33 -8.16
CA VAL A 35 -6.11 17.87 -8.87
C VAL A 35 -5.93 17.34 -10.30
N SER A 36 -6.02 18.22 -11.31
CA SER A 36 -5.66 17.88 -12.69
C SER A 36 -4.22 17.35 -12.73
N PRO A 37 -3.97 16.11 -13.20
CA PRO A 37 -2.63 15.57 -13.27
C PRO A 37 -1.77 16.40 -14.24
N PRO A 38 -0.47 16.59 -13.96
CA PRO A 38 0.42 17.27 -14.90
C PRO A 38 0.46 16.54 -16.24
N LEU A 39 0.76 17.27 -17.32
CA LEU A 39 1.00 16.67 -18.64
C LEU A 39 2.04 15.56 -18.52
N LEU A 40 1.74 14.36 -19.03
CA LEU A 40 2.55 13.15 -18.81
C LEU A 40 4.02 13.33 -19.21
N SER A 41 4.32 14.09 -20.27
CA SER A 41 5.70 14.37 -20.69
C SER A 41 6.49 15.24 -19.70
N GLN A 42 5.83 16.19 -19.02
CA GLN A 42 6.44 16.95 -17.91
C GLN A 42 6.57 16.09 -16.65
N ALA A 43 5.71 15.08 -16.52
CA ALA A 43 5.73 14.16 -15.40
C ALA A 43 6.87 13.12 -15.48
N LEU A 44 7.42 12.82 -16.68
CA LEU A 44 8.57 11.91 -16.85
C LEU A 44 9.86 12.50 -16.27
N SER A 45 10.27 13.69 -16.73
CA SER A 45 11.47 14.37 -16.27
C SER A 45 11.41 14.66 -14.76
N PHE A 46 10.22 14.99 -14.27
CA PHE A 46 9.94 15.15 -12.85
C PHE A 46 10.19 13.87 -12.04
N GLU A 47 9.70 12.71 -12.49
CA GLU A 47 9.93 11.43 -11.82
C GLU A 47 11.41 11.03 -11.84
N ILE A 48 12.11 11.29 -12.95
CA ILE A 48 13.56 11.06 -13.08
C ILE A 48 14.34 11.91 -12.07
N ALA A 49 14.05 13.21 -12.02
CA ALA A 49 14.66 14.14 -11.08
C ALA A 49 14.37 13.76 -9.63
N ARG A 50 13.15 13.30 -9.33
CA ARG A 50 12.77 12.78 -8.01
C ARG A 50 13.60 11.56 -7.64
N SER A 51 13.67 10.56 -8.52
CA SER A 51 14.41 9.33 -8.29
C SER A 51 15.91 9.60 -8.05
N SER A 52 16.53 10.45 -8.88
CA SER A 52 17.93 10.84 -8.74
C SER A 52 18.19 11.56 -7.41
N SER A 53 17.32 12.50 -7.05
CA SER A 53 17.37 13.23 -5.78
C SER A 53 17.28 12.30 -4.57
N LEU A 54 16.34 11.35 -4.58
CA LEU A 54 16.19 10.36 -3.52
C LEU A 54 17.41 9.44 -3.40
N GLN A 55 18.02 9.05 -4.52
CA GLN A 55 19.25 8.25 -4.52
C GLN A 55 20.44 9.04 -3.97
N SER A 56 20.55 10.33 -4.31
CA SER A 56 21.55 11.23 -3.73
C SER A 56 21.38 11.36 -2.22
N LEU A 57 20.13 11.54 -1.76
CA LEU A 57 19.81 11.64 -0.34
C LEU A 57 20.16 10.36 0.42
N LYS A 58 19.89 9.18 -0.16
CA LYS A 58 20.32 7.90 0.40
C LYS A 58 21.84 7.83 0.55
N ARG A 59 22.61 8.20 -0.48
CA ARG A 59 24.08 8.20 -0.43
C ARG A 59 24.62 9.14 0.66
N HIS A 60 24.00 10.31 0.85
CA HIS A 60 24.36 11.22 1.94
C HIS A 60 24.07 10.62 3.31
N LEU A 61 22.92 9.95 3.48
CA LEU A 61 22.58 9.25 4.72
C LEU A 61 23.59 8.14 5.03
N ASP A 62 23.86 7.28 4.05
CA ASP A 62 24.81 6.17 4.18
C ASP A 62 26.22 6.70 4.53
N SER A 63 26.67 7.79 3.91
CA SER A 63 27.94 8.45 4.23
C SER A 63 27.98 9.07 5.63
N PHE A 64 26.85 9.59 6.12
CA PHE A 64 26.80 10.18 7.45
C PHE A 64 26.90 9.11 8.53
N VAL A 65 26.16 8.01 8.37
CA VAL A 65 26.12 6.93 9.36
C VAL A 65 27.46 6.18 9.43
N THR A 66 28.10 5.92 8.29
CA THR A 66 29.44 5.32 8.23
C THR A 66 30.52 6.14 8.95
N LYS A 67 30.43 7.48 8.94
CA LYS A 67 31.36 8.37 9.65
C LYS A 67 31.18 8.35 11.17
N ASP A 68 29.96 8.15 11.66
CA ASP A 68 29.64 8.14 13.10
C ASP A 68 29.92 6.77 13.77
N ARG A 69 30.52 5.81 13.03
CA ARG A 69 30.80 4.42 13.46
C ARG A 69 29.61 3.66 14.06
N THR A 70 28.40 4.16 13.88
CA THR A 70 27.17 3.43 14.16
C THR A 70 26.88 2.59 12.92
N ALA A 71 26.71 1.28 13.07
CA ALA A 71 26.22 0.48 11.96
C ALA A 71 24.83 1.02 11.62
N PRO A 72 24.55 1.50 10.39
CA PRO A 72 23.17 1.78 10.03
C PRO A 72 22.46 0.44 10.10
N PRO A 73 21.34 0.30 10.83
CA PRO A 73 20.39 -0.69 10.39
C PRO A 73 20.04 -0.27 8.95
N LEU A 74 20.34 -1.17 8.00
CA LEU A 74 20.28 -1.00 6.53
C LEU A 74 18.86 -0.63 5.99
N THR A 75 17.97 -0.15 6.86
CA THR A 75 16.52 -0.05 6.74
C THR A 75 15.97 1.37 6.96
N ASN A 76 16.75 2.30 7.50
CA ASN A 76 16.22 3.60 7.94
C ASN A 76 15.77 4.52 6.81
N ALA A 77 16.47 4.50 5.67
CA ALA A 77 16.06 5.31 4.51
C ALA A 77 14.71 4.86 3.96
N ALA A 78 14.48 3.55 3.89
CA ALA A 78 13.22 2.98 3.42
C ALA A 78 12.11 3.20 4.44
N ARG A 79 12.38 2.98 5.74
CA ARG A 79 11.44 3.29 6.84
C ARG A 79 11.05 4.77 6.83
N TRP A 80 12.01 5.68 6.71
CA TRP A 80 11.75 7.11 6.60
C TRP A 80 10.85 7.43 5.41
N ARG A 81 11.13 6.92 4.21
CA ARG A 81 10.31 7.18 3.01
C ARG A 81 8.89 6.65 3.14
N ILE A 82 8.72 5.47 3.72
CA ILE A 82 7.39 4.87 3.90
C ILE A 82 6.60 5.67 4.94
N LEU A 83 7.23 6.04 6.05
CA LEU A 83 6.61 6.89 7.06
C LEU A 83 6.28 8.28 6.52
N GLU A 84 7.24 8.93 5.86
CA GLU A 84 7.06 10.23 5.23
C GLU A 84 5.87 10.20 4.26
N ARG A 85 5.71 9.13 3.48
CA ARG A 85 4.57 9.06 2.56
C ARG A 85 3.24 8.80 3.26
N TRP A 86 3.16 7.77 4.09
CA TRP A 86 1.88 7.35 4.67
C TRP A 86 1.40 8.31 5.77
N THR A 87 2.31 8.88 6.56
CA THR A 87 1.95 9.66 7.75
C THR A 87 2.24 11.16 7.64
N MET A 88 2.87 11.68 6.55
CA MET A 88 3.38 13.06 6.50
C MET A 88 3.14 13.85 5.19
N ALA A 89 1.98 13.74 4.52
CA ALA A 89 1.65 14.62 3.38
C ALA A 89 1.17 16.01 3.88
N PRO A 90 1.62 17.16 3.29
CA PRO A 90 2.07 17.40 1.91
C PRO A 90 3.59 17.58 1.67
N HIS A 91 4.46 17.34 2.65
CA HIS A 91 5.90 17.66 2.56
C HIS A 91 6.81 16.53 2.06
N SER A 92 6.24 15.38 1.68
CA SER A 92 7.04 14.25 1.22
C SER A 92 7.58 14.48 -0.20
N ILE A 93 8.88 14.21 -0.40
CA ILE A 93 9.49 14.20 -1.76
C ILE A 93 8.74 13.22 -2.68
N LEU A 94 8.26 12.11 -2.11
CA LEU A 94 7.54 11.06 -2.83
C LEU A 94 6.06 11.38 -3.06
N ALA A 95 5.44 12.24 -2.24
CA ALA A 95 4.05 12.69 -2.42
C ALA A 95 3.93 14.00 -3.20
N PHE A 96 5.02 14.77 -3.32
CA PHE A 96 5.01 16.08 -3.96
C PHE A 96 4.60 15.97 -5.43
N ASN A 97 3.59 16.75 -5.82
CA ASN A 97 3.15 16.91 -7.20
C ASN A 97 3.26 18.40 -7.58
N SER A 98 3.78 18.69 -8.77
CA SER A 98 4.04 20.05 -9.25
C SER A 98 2.79 20.93 -9.38
N SER A 99 1.59 20.33 -9.36
CA SER A 99 0.30 21.03 -9.35
C SER A 99 -0.19 21.44 -7.96
N SER A 100 0.49 21.02 -6.89
CA SER A 100 0.14 21.40 -5.52
C SER A 100 0.73 22.78 -5.19
N THR A 101 -0.12 23.81 -5.17
CA THR A 101 0.25 25.20 -4.82
C THR A 101 0.65 25.39 -3.36
N THR A 102 0.54 24.36 -2.52
CA THR A 102 0.87 24.38 -1.09
C THR A 102 2.35 24.13 -0.76
N ALA A 103 3.25 24.20 -1.75
CA ALA A 103 4.68 23.92 -1.63
C ALA A 103 5.49 24.92 -0.76
N SER A 104 4.84 25.75 0.06
CA SER A 104 5.49 26.89 0.74
C SER A 104 5.67 26.76 2.24
N SER A 105 5.22 25.67 2.88
CA SER A 105 5.46 25.49 4.32
C SER A 105 6.73 24.66 4.55
N PRO A 106 7.66 25.09 5.42
CA PRO A 106 8.79 24.27 5.83
C PRO A 106 8.28 22.96 6.45
N PRO A 107 9.07 21.87 6.44
CA PRO A 107 8.70 20.62 7.07
C PRO A 107 8.37 20.97 8.52
N SER A 108 7.15 20.64 8.92
CA SER A 108 6.67 20.93 10.26
C SER A 108 7.66 20.38 11.28
N SER A 109 7.77 21.03 12.44
CA SER A 109 8.59 20.56 13.56
C SER A 109 8.32 19.09 13.92
N SER A 110 7.12 18.59 13.61
CA SER A 110 6.72 17.18 13.72
C SER A 110 7.51 16.24 12.80
N SER A 111 7.84 16.62 11.55
CA SER A 111 8.62 15.78 10.62
C SER A 111 10.05 15.57 11.07
N ILE A 112 10.69 16.64 11.55
CA ILE A 112 12.04 16.57 12.10
C ILE A 112 12.04 15.74 13.40
N THR A 113 10.98 15.86 14.21
CA THR A 113 10.84 15.10 15.46
C THR A 113 10.67 13.61 15.19
N LEU A 114 9.79 13.22 14.27
CA LEU A 114 9.57 11.83 13.89
C LEU A 114 10.85 11.21 13.29
N LEU A 115 11.50 11.91 12.35
CA LEU A 115 12.75 11.43 11.76
C LEU A 115 13.87 11.32 12.79
N SER A 116 13.95 12.26 13.72
CA SER A 116 14.89 12.16 14.84
C SER A 116 14.59 10.96 15.74
N ALA A 117 13.32 10.60 15.96
CA ALA A 117 12.96 9.42 16.73
C ALA A 117 13.38 8.12 16.00
N ILE A 118 13.07 7.99 14.71
CA ILE A 118 13.48 6.85 13.88
C ILE A 118 15.00 6.66 13.91
N LEU A 119 15.76 7.76 13.77
CA LEU A 119 17.22 7.71 13.81
C LEU A 119 17.75 7.29 15.19
N ARG A 120 17.05 7.66 16.27
CA ARG A 120 17.40 7.21 17.63
C ARG A 120 17.12 5.73 17.84
N ASP A 121 15.98 5.24 17.38
CA ASP A 121 15.64 3.81 17.44
C ASP A 121 16.67 2.96 16.67
N ALA A 122 17.28 3.56 15.65
CA ALA A 122 18.38 2.99 14.91
C ALA A 122 19.76 3.06 15.59
N GLY A 123 19.83 3.61 16.82
CA GLY A 123 21.06 3.67 17.61
C GLY A 123 21.85 4.97 17.50
N LEU A 124 21.37 6.01 16.79
CA LEU A 124 22.04 7.31 16.80
C LEU A 124 21.74 8.07 18.11
N GLY A 125 22.75 8.76 18.64
CA GLY A 125 22.58 9.64 19.79
C GLY A 125 21.63 10.81 19.50
N LEU A 126 20.89 11.27 20.51
CA LEU A 126 19.85 12.32 20.39
C LEU A 126 20.31 13.57 19.60
N LYS A 127 21.54 14.05 19.85
CA LYS A 127 22.10 15.21 19.15
C LYS A 127 22.37 14.92 17.67
N SER A 128 22.99 13.77 17.35
CA SER A 128 23.24 13.34 15.96
C SER A 128 21.94 13.12 15.21
N SER A 129 20.95 12.48 15.83
CA SER A 129 19.63 12.22 15.23
C SER A 129 18.89 13.49 14.88
N LYS A 130 18.83 14.48 15.79
CA LYS A 130 18.20 15.79 15.51
C LYS A 130 18.90 16.53 14.38
N LYS A 131 20.25 16.55 14.40
CA LYS A 131 21.06 17.21 13.37
C LYS A 131 20.82 16.58 12.00
N LEU A 132 20.88 15.26 11.92
CA LEU A 132 20.67 14.52 10.67
C LEU A 132 19.24 14.65 10.16
N ALA A 133 18.24 14.57 11.05
CA ALA A 133 16.84 14.80 10.69
C ALA A 133 16.62 16.19 10.06
N ALA A 134 17.19 17.24 10.66
CA ALA A 134 17.11 18.59 10.10
C ALA A 134 17.82 18.73 8.75
N LEU A 135 18.97 18.08 8.57
CA LEU A 135 19.69 18.06 7.29
C LEU A 135 18.91 17.34 6.19
N LEU A 136 18.31 16.20 6.51
CA LEU A 136 17.48 15.43 5.58
C LEU A 136 16.22 16.22 5.20
N ALA A 137 15.56 16.84 6.17
CA ALA A 137 14.40 17.68 5.93
C ALA A 137 14.73 18.88 5.03
N LYS A 138 15.84 19.58 5.29
CA LYS A 138 16.31 20.69 4.44
C LYS A 138 16.71 20.23 3.02
N ALA A 139 17.31 19.05 2.91
CA ALA A 139 17.61 18.46 1.61
C ALA A 139 16.33 18.12 0.84
N ALA A 140 15.32 17.59 1.53
CA ALA A 140 14.01 17.31 0.96
C ALA A 140 13.31 18.56 0.45
N GLU A 141 13.30 19.66 1.22
CA GLU A 141 12.78 20.95 0.78
C GLU A 141 13.47 21.45 -0.48
N LYS A 142 14.81 21.41 -0.51
CA LYS A 142 15.58 21.86 -1.67
C LYS A 142 15.26 21.04 -2.92
N ILE A 143 15.06 19.73 -2.75
CA ILE A 143 14.63 18.83 -3.82
C ILE A 143 13.23 19.21 -4.29
N ILE A 144 12.27 19.39 -3.37
CA ILE A 144 10.90 19.80 -3.71
C ILE A 144 10.90 21.13 -4.46
N LEU A 145 11.62 22.13 -3.97
CA LEU A 145 11.75 23.43 -4.63
C LEU A 145 12.33 23.31 -6.04
N ALA A 146 13.41 22.53 -6.21
CA ALA A 146 14.02 22.29 -7.51
C ALA A 146 13.08 21.53 -8.47
N LEU A 147 12.29 20.60 -7.95
CA LEU A 147 11.27 19.86 -8.68
C LEU A 147 10.12 20.79 -9.12
N SER A 148 9.72 21.74 -8.29
CA SER A 148 8.74 22.78 -8.64
C SER A 148 9.22 23.69 -9.76
N THR A 149 10.48 24.15 -9.71
CA THR A 149 11.04 25.09 -10.70
C THR A 149 11.39 24.42 -12.04
N ASN A 150 11.80 23.14 -12.03
CA ASN A 150 12.16 22.39 -13.24
C ASN A 150 10.96 21.84 -14.04
N SER A 151 9.73 21.96 -13.52
CA SER A 151 8.51 21.46 -14.18
C SER A 151 8.23 22.09 -15.56
N GLN A 152 8.96 23.15 -15.93
CA GLN A 152 8.78 23.89 -17.18
C GLN A 152 9.80 23.56 -18.29
N GLN A 153 10.80 22.72 -18.04
CA GLN A 153 11.88 22.55 -19.01
C GLN A 153 12.06 21.10 -19.48
N THR A 154 11.99 20.97 -20.81
CA THR A 154 12.23 19.79 -21.67
C THR A 154 11.10 18.76 -21.77
N ARG A 155 10.70 18.50 -23.01
CA ARG A 155 9.78 17.42 -23.37
C ARG A 155 10.60 16.15 -23.53
N SER A 156 10.64 15.33 -22.49
CA SER A 156 11.30 14.02 -22.58
C SER A 156 10.47 13.05 -23.41
N SER A 157 11.14 12.20 -24.20
CA SER A 157 10.50 11.14 -24.98
C SER A 157 10.87 9.78 -24.40
N LEU A 158 9.86 8.96 -24.15
CA LEU A 158 10.04 7.59 -23.72
C LEU A 158 10.42 6.71 -24.91
N ASN A 159 11.45 5.89 -24.74
CA ASN A 159 11.84 4.84 -25.68
C ASN A 159 11.43 3.48 -25.10
N LYS A 160 10.94 2.60 -25.96
CA LYS A 160 10.56 1.23 -25.59
C LYS A 160 11.40 0.23 -26.38
N THR A 161 11.99 -0.71 -25.67
CA THR A 161 12.63 -1.90 -26.26
C THR A 161 11.98 -3.14 -25.68
N GLN A 162 11.76 -4.15 -26.52
CA GLN A 162 11.08 -5.37 -26.11
C GLN A 162 11.75 -6.59 -26.75
N ASN A 163 11.89 -7.64 -25.95
CA ASN A 163 12.23 -8.98 -26.40
C ASN A 163 11.19 -9.99 -25.88
N ALA A 164 11.40 -11.28 -26.14
CA ALA A 164 10.46 -12.32 -25.75
C ALA A 164 10.24 -12.46 -24.23
N LYS A 165 11.17 -12.00 -23.39
CA LYS A 165 11.15 -12.19 -21.94
C LYS A 165 10.91 -10.90 -21.15
N SER A 166 11.20 -9.74 -21.73
CA SER A 166 11.16 -8.47 -21.01
C SER A 166 10.80 -7.28 -21.90
N VAL A 167 10.18 -6.28 -21.28
CA VAL A 167 9.97 -4.94 -21.82
C VAL A 167 10.81 -3.95 -21.02
N SER A 168 11.59 -3.12 -21.71
CA SER A 168 12.32 -2.01 -21.10
C SER A 168 11.82 -0.67 -21.61
N LEU A 169 11.55 0.23 -20.68
CA LEU A 169 11.15 1.61 -20.92
C LEU A 169 12.28 2.52 -20.45
N SER A 170 12.75 3.42 -21.32
CA SER A 170 13.88 4.30 -21.03
C SER A 170 13.61 5.75 -21.42
N CYS A 171 14.07 6.67 -20.57
CA CYS A 171 13.90 8.11 -20.74
C CYS A 171 15.10 8.81 -20.08
N ASP A 172 15.76 9.72 -20.80
CA ASP A 172 16.91 10.52 -20.34
C ASP A 172 18.00 9.69 -19.61
N GLY A 173 18.35 8.54 -20.19
CA GLY A 173 19.38 7.63 -19.63
C GLY A 173 18.92 6.78 -18.44
N VAL A 174 17.69 6.95 -17.95
CA VAL A 174 17.08 6.10 -16.92
C VAL A 174 16.23 5.03 -17.57
N ALA A 175 16.47 3.77 -17.22
CA ALA A 175 15.69 2.63 -17.71
C ALA A 175 15.03 1.85 -16.56
N VAL A 176 13.80 1.41 -16.82
CA VAL A 176 13.11 0.37 -16.04
C VAL A 176 12.87 -0.83 -16.94
N SER A 177 12.89 -2.03 -16.36
CA SER A 177 12.67 -3.29 -17.07
C SER A 177 11.71 -4.17 -16.29
N LEU A 178 10.76 -4.76 -17.00
CA LEU A 178 9.71 -5.63 -16.50
C LEU A 178 9.72 -6.91 -17.33
N ASP A 179 9.33 -8.03 -16.74
CA ASP A 179 8.99 -9.20 -17.54
C ASP A 179 7.69 -8.95 -18.35
N THR A 180 7.52 -9.69 -19.44
CA THR A 180 6.37 -9.51 -20.34
C THR A 180 5.02 -9.75 -19.65
N THR A 181 4.96 -10.66 -18.68
CA THR A 181 3.73 -10.97 -17.93
C THR A 181 3.32 -9.79 -17.05
N SER A 182 4.26 -9.21 -16.31
CA SER A 182 4.02 -8.02 -15.49
C SER A 182 3.61 -6.80 -16.33
N TYR A 183 4.25 -6.60 -17.48
CA TYR A 183 3.89 -5.53 -18.42
C TYR A 183 2.44 -5.68 -18.92
N GLU A 184 2.07 -6.89 -19.36
CA GLU A 184 0.71 -7.17 -19.83
C GLU A 184 -0.34 -7.00 -18.73
N ARG A 185 -0.04 -7.46 -17.52
CA ARG A 185 -0.93 -7.26 -16.36
C ARG A 185 -1.19 -5.79 -16.08
N MET A 186 -0.16 -4.94 -16.14
CA MET A 186 -0.35 -3.50 -15.97
C MET A 186 -1.11 -2.87 -17.13
N ARG A 187 -0.96 -3.40 -18.35
CA ARG A 187 -1.72 -2.94 -19.51
C ARG A 187 -3.22 -3.19 -19.35
N VAL A 188 -3.59 -4.35 -18.79
CA VAL A 188 -5.00 -4.68 -18.48
C VAL A 188 -5.55 -3.81 -17.35
N ALA A 189 -4.74 -3.51 -16.33
CA ALA A 189 -5.15 -2.67 -15.20
C ALA A 189 -5.27 -1.18 -15.55
N TYR A 190 -4.67 -0.74 -16.65
CA TYR A 190 -4.64 0.65 -17.06
C TYR A 190 -6.04 1.13 -17.48
N GLN A 191 -6.53 2.20 -16.85
CA GLN A 191 -7.91 2.64 -17.01
C GLN A 191 -8.14 3.60 -18.20
N HIS A 192 -7.08 4.04 -18.87
CA HIS A 192 -7.18 4.92 -20.04
C HIS A 192 -6.96 4.15 -21.36
N GLN A 193 -7.53 4.67 -22.45
CA GLN A 193 -7.53 3.98 -23.75
C GLN A 193 -6.27 4.22 -24.58
N ASP A 194 -5.45 5.23 -24.27
CA ASP A 194 -4.27 5.59 -25.06
C ASP A 194 -3.03 4.75 -24.65
N LYS A 195 -2.42 4.07 -25.63
CA LYS A 195 -1.24 3.23 -25.44
C LYS A 195 0.02 4.04 -25.14
N LYS A 196 0.16 5.25 -25.70
CA LYS A 196 1.35 6.08 -25.46
C LYS A 196 1.34 6.60 -24.03
N THR A 197 0.17 6.94 -23.51
CA THR A 197 0.01 7.36 -22.13
C THR A 197 0.20 6.21 -21.14
N PHE A 198 -0.08 4.97 -21.56
CA PHE A 198 0.20 3.78 -20.75
C PHE A 198 1.69 3.60 -20.46
N ASP A 199 2.56 3.59 -21.47
CA ASP A 199 4.00 3.35 -21.26
C ASP A 199 4.62 4.46 -20.38
N GLU A 200 4.20 5.72 -20.55
CA GLU A 200 4.63 6.85 -19.71
C GLU A 200 4.14 6.69 -18.25
N ALA A 201 2.87 6.32 -18.05
CA ALA A 201 2.32 6.06 -16.72
C ALA A 201 3.02 4.88 -16.03
N LEU A 202 3.27 3.80 -16.77
CA LEU A 202 3.97 2.61 -16.28
C LEU A 202 5.42 2.91 -15.92
N PHE A 203 6.12 3.70 -16.74
CA PHE A 203 7.48 4.16 -16.42
C PHE A 203 7.49 4.93 -15.10
N ARG A 204 6.58 5.89 -14.92
CA ARG A 204 6.47 6.70 -13.69
C ARG A 204 6.18 5.83 -12.46
N LEU A 205 5.16 4.98 -12.56
CA LEU A 205 4.79 4.02 -11.51
C LEU A 205 5.98 3.15 -11.11
N THR A 206 6.66 2.53 -12.09
CA THR A 206 7.77 1.62 -11.83
C THR A 206 8.94 2.36 -11.18
N LEU A 207 9.25 3.55 -11.68
CA LEU A 207 10.34 4.36 -11.13
C LEU A 207 10.02 4.82 -9.70
N ARG A 208 8.79 5.26 -9.43
CA ARG A 208 8.31 5.65 -8.09
C ARG A 208 8.50 4.53 -7.07
N TYR A 209 8.00 3.33 -7.37
CA TYR A 209 8.12 2.18 -6.46
C TYR A 209 9.56 1.68 -6.33
N LYS A 210 10.39 1.79 -7.37
CA LYS A 210 11.83 1.55 -7.29
C LYS A 210 12.52 2.57 -6.38
N SER A 211 12.14 3.84 -6.44
CA SER A 211 12.66 4.90 -5.56
C SER A 211 12.22 4.69 -4.11
N LEU A 212 11.01 4.18 -3.86
CA LEU A 212 10.53 3.82 -2.52
C LEU A 212 11.36 2.69 -1.91
N GLN A 213 11.52 1.57 -2.64
CA GLN A 213 12.23 0.37 -2.16
C GLN A 213 13.75 0.58 -2.05
N GLY A 214 14.32 1.47 -2.88
CA GLY A 214 15.76 1.72 -2.95
C GLY A 214 16.55 0.64 -3.71
N SER A 215 17.79 0.94 -4.07
CA SER A 215 18.70 -0.02 -4.73
C SER A 215 19.46 -0.87 -3.69
N GLY A 216 19.25 -2.19 -3.67
CA GLY A 216 19.98 -3.14 -2.83
C GLY A 216 19.40 -4.55 -2.84
N ALA A 217 20.27 -5.57 -2.70
CA ALA A 217 19.91 -7.00 -2.74
C ALA A 217 19.04 -7.47 -1.55
N ARG A 218 18.99 -6.69 -0.46
CA ARG A 218 18.11 -6.94 0.69
C ARG A 218 16.86 -6.07 0.58
N ARG A 219 15.92 -6.52 -0.25
CA ARG A 219 14.56 -6.00 -0.33
C ARG A 219 13.84 -6.42 0.97
N MET A 220 13.95 -5.60 2.01
CA MET A 220 13.26 -5.90 3.27
C MET A 220 11.77 -5.63 3.08
N GLY A 221 10.94 -6.65 3.35
CA GLY A 221 9.48 -6.59 3.24
C GLY A 221 8.87 -5.66 4.29
N SER A 222 8.92 -4.36 4.03
CA SER A 222 8.21 -3.36 4.83
C SER A 222 6.69 -3.53 4.79
N GLN A 223 6.21 -4.27 3.79
CA GLN A 223 4.83 -4.67 3.61
C GLN A 223 4.81 -5.91 2.72
N ALA A 224 3.84 -6.79 2.94
CA ALA A 224 3.60 -7.96 2.12
C ALA A 224 2.09 -8.14 1.91
N ALA A 225 1.66 -8.66 0.76
CA ALA A 225 0.25 -8.94 0.55
C ALA A 225 -0.16 -10.19 1.32
N VAL A 226 -1.40 -10.25 1.81
CA VAL A 226 -1.93 -11.48 2.39
C VAL A 226 -2.02 -12.60 1.34
N PRO A 227 -2.03 -13.89 1.74
CA PRO A 227 -2.24 -14.98 0.81
C PRO A 227 -3.50 -14.81 -0.03
N ARG A 228 -3.44 -15.20 -1.32
CA ARG A 228 -4.64 -15.18 -2.20
C ARG A 228 -5.77 -16.03 -1.63
N SER A 229 -5.43 -17.17 -1.02
CA SER A 229 -6.38 -18.03 -0.31
C SER A 229 -7.07 -17.29 0.84
N ALA A 230 -6.32 -16.52 1.63
CA ALA A 230 -6.87 -15.73 2.72
C ALA A 230 -7.79 -14.63 2.17
N MET A 231 -7.33 -13.89 1.17
CA MET A 231 -8.15 -12.85 0.53
C MET A 231 -9.46 -13.40 -0.05
N GLN A 232 -9.43 -14.57 -0.68
CA GLN A 232 -10.64 -15.23 -1.18
C GLN A 232 -11.64 -15.50 -0.05
N VAL A 233 -11.19 -16.03 1.08
CA VAL A 233 -12.05 -16.25 2.25
C VAL A 233 -12.60 -14.92 2.78
N LEU A 234 -11.78 -13.87 2.83
CA LEU A 234 -12.21 -12.54 3.26
C LEU A 234 -13.34 -11.97 2.38
N VAL A 235 -13.22 -12.13 1.05
CA VAL A 235 -14.24 -11.69 0.10
C VAL A 235 -15.54 -12.50 0.27
N GLU A 236 -15.42 -13.83 0.30
CA GLU A 236 -16.58 -14.74 0.29
C GLU A 236 -17.32 -14.76 1.63
N ASP A 237 -16.60 -14.83 2.75
CA ASP A 237 -17.19 -15.09 4.06
C ASP A 237 -17.40 -13.84 4.90
N PHE A 238 -16.63 -12.78 4.65
CA PHE A 238 -16.57 -11.57 5.47
C PHE A 238 -16.95 -10.28 4.70
N GLY A 239 -17.25 -10.39 3.41
CA GLY A 239 -17.72 -9.28 2.59
C GLY A 239 -16.66 -8.23 2.27
N VAL A 240 -15.38 -8.58 2.42
CA VAL A 240 -14.28 -7.68 2.09
C VAL A 240 -14.32 -7.36 0.61
N ASP A 241 -14.35 -6.08 0.27
CA ASP A 241 -14.40 -5.60 -1.10
C ASP A 241 -13.35 -4.52 -1.40
N THR A 242 -12.53 -4.17 -0.42
CA THR A 242 -11.52 -3.11 -0.50
C THR A 242 -10.22 -3.50 0.22
N GLU A 243 -9.06 -3.29 -0.41
CA GLU A 243 -7.74 -3.33 0.27
C GLU A 243 -7.31 -1.91 0.67
N SER A 244 -7.04 -1.67 1.94
CA SER A 244 -6.67 -0.34 2.45
C SER A 244 -5.21 0.02 2.22
N PHE A 245 -4.31 -0.96 2.06
CA PHE A 245 -2.89 -0.70 1.85
C PHE A 245 -2.35 -1.61 0.75
N ALA A 246 -2.36 -1.13 -0.50
CA ALA A 246 -1.84 -1.87 -1.64
C ALA A 246 -1.06 -0.96 -2.61
N SER A 247 -0.88 -1.46 -3.82
CA SER A 247 -0.25 -0.84 -4.96
C SER A 247 -0.81 -1.47 -6.22
N PRO A 248 -0.71 -0.80 -7.39
CA PRO A 248 -1.03 -1.44 -8.66
C PRO A 248 -0.29 -2.76 -8.89
N TRP A 249 0.88 -2.96 -8.25
CA TRP A 249 1.67 -4.17 -8.39
C TRP A 249 1.17 -5.37 -7.58
N ASN A 250 0.54 -5.13 -6.42
CA ASN A 250 0.20 -6.18 -5.46
C ASN A 250 -1.30 -6.27 -5.14
N HIS A 251 -2.11 -5.26 -5.50
CA HIS A 251 -3.56 -5.24 -5.26
C HIS A 251 -4.18 -6.57 -5.66
N ALA A 252 -4.54 -7.38 -4.66
CA ALA A 252 -4.90 -8.81 -4.70
C ALA A 252 -4.31 -9.59 -5.89
N CYS A 253 -3.07 -9.26 -6.24
CA CYS A 253 -2.37 -9.63 -7.47
C CYS A 253 -3.22 -9.69 -8.78
N ASN A 254 -4.19 -8.79 -8.99
CA ASN A 254 -4.92 -8.40 -10.23
C ASN A 254 -5.14 -9.47 -11.34
N GLY A 255 -6.21 -10.28 -11.45
CA GLY A 255 -7.46 -10.44 -10.71
C GLY A 255 -8.32 -11.53 -11.39
N GLY A 256 -9.26 -12.10 -10.63
CA GLY A 256 -10.32 -13.06 -10.99
C GLY A 256 -11.56 -12.81 -10.12
N GLN A 257 -12.58 -13.68 -10.08
CA GLN A 257 -13.82 -13.45 -9.31
C GLN A 257 -13.63 -13.23 -7.79
N SER A 258 -12.44 -13.49 -7.25
CA SER A 258 -12.14 -13.52 -5.81
C SER A 258 -11.25 -12.37 -5.31
N ALA A 259 -11.03 -11.31 -6.10
CA ALA A 259 -10.27 -10.13 -5.69
C ALA A 259 -11.19 -9.02 -5.14
N PRO A 260 -10.75 -8.23 -4.14
CA PRO A 260 -11.41 -6.99 -3.75
C PRO A 260 -11.60 -6.07 -4.94
N ARG A 261 -12.72 -5.36 -4.98
CA ARG A 261 -13.10 -4.49 -6.10
C ARG A 261 -12.29 -3.19 -6.14
N ARG A 262 -11.74 -2.78 -4.99
CA ARG A 262 -11.07 -1.50 -4.81
C ARG A 262 -9.77 -1.68 -4.03
N PHE A 263 -8.86 -0.74 -4.21
CA PHE A 263 -7.71 -0.60 -3.33
C PHE A 263 -7.28 0.84 -3.16
N PHE A 264 -6.68 1.10 -2.02
CA PHE A 264 -5.93 2.31 -1.75
C PHE A 264 -4.44 2.03 -1.89
N SER A 265 -3.68 3.07 -2.22
CA SER A 265 -2.24 2.96 -2.40
C SER A 265 -1.51 4.21 -1.93
N ALA A 266 -0.18 4.08 -1.87
CA ALA A 266 0.66 5.17 -1.45
C ALA A 266 0.62 6.34 -2.45
N PHE A 267 0.56 6.18 -3.77
CA PHE A 267 0.83 7.28 -4.70
C PHE A 267 -0.34 7.60 -5.64
N PRO A 268 -1.35 8.39 -5.21
CA PRO A 268 -2.50 8.72 -6.05
C PRO A 268 -2.12 9.30 -7.42
N ASP A 269 -1.04 10.10 -7.49
CA ASP A 269 -0.58 10.77 -8.71
C ASP A 269 -0.01 9.83 -9.80
N THR A 270 0.33 8.59 -9.43
CA THR A 270 0.77 7.54 -10.37
C THR A 270 -0.20 6.37 -10.42
N ASP A 271 -0.84 6.03 -9.31
CA ASP A 271 -1.50 4.74 -9.11
C ASP A 271 -2.97 4.77 -9.52
N THR A 272 -3.61 5.95 -9.53
CA THR A 272 -5.02 6.11 -9.96
C THR A 272 -5.22 5.72 -11.43
N HIS A 273 -4.21 5.93 -12.28
CA HIS A 273 -4.20 5.43 -13.66
C HIS A 273 -4.38 3.91 -13.78
N PHE A 274 -4.13 3.17 -12.68
CA PHE A 274 -4.22 1.72 -12.57
C PHE A 274 -5.27 1.28 -11.54
N GLY A 275 -6.20 2.16 -11.17
CA GLY A 275 -7.37 1.83 -10.35
C GLY A 275 -7.26 2.06 -8.85
N SER A 276 -6.20 2.72 -8.36
CA SER A 276 -6.15 3.14 -6.95
C SER A 276 -7.24 4.16 -6.61
N CYS A 277 -7.87 4.02 -5.45
CA CYS A 277 -8.82 4.97 -4.86
C CYS A 277 -8.14 6.12 -4.10
N GLY A 278 -6.80 6.19 -4.09
CA GLY A 278 -6.03 7.22 -3.41
C GLY A 278 -5.32 6.70 -2.15
N ASN A 279 -5.02 7.59 -1.20
CA ASN A 279 -4.38 7.24 0.07
C ASN A 279 -5.43 6.97 1.15
N PHE A 280 -5.42 5.77 1.73
CA PHE A 280 -6.38 5.37 2.77
C PHE A 280 -6.34 6.27 4.01
N LEU A 281 -5.16 6.77 4.40
CA LEU A 281 -5.02 7.63 5.58
C LEU A 281 -5.48 9.07 5.33
N GLU A 282 -5.80 9.42 4.07
CA GLU A 282 -6.36 10.70 3.67
C GLU A 282 -7.86 10.58 3.32
N LEU A 283 -8.47 9.41 3.55
CA LEU A 283 -9.88 9.16 3.30
C LEU A 283 -10.76 9.95 4.30
N ASP A 284 -11.82 10.59 3.79
CA ASP A 284 -12.91 11.09 4.64
C ASP A 284 -13.80 9.91 5.07
N ALA A 285 -13.68 9.51 6.34
CA ALA A 285 -14.45 8.41 6.92
C ALA A 285 -15.97 8.64 6.97
N SER A 286 -16.42 9.89 6.82
CA SER A 286 -17.85 10.27 6.75
C SER A 286 -18.36 10.45 5.32
N GLY A 287 -17.46 10.45 4.34
CA GLY A 287 -17.78 10.70 2.93
C GLY A 287 -18.46 9.53 2.22
N GLU A 288 -19.00 9.81 1.04
CA GLU A 288 -19.76 8.82 0.23
C GLU A 288 -18.94 7.60 -0.17
N LEU A 289 -17.65 7.79 -0.47
CA LEU A 289 -16.76 6.67 -0.80
C LEU A 289 -16.65 5.70 0.38
N ALA A 290 -16.41 6.22 1.59
CA ALA A 290 -16.38 5.43 2.82
C ALA A 290 -17.74 4.78 3.13
N ALA A 291 -18.83 5.47 2.80
CA ALA A 291 -20.18 4.95 2.94
C ALA A 291 -20.44 3.70 2.07
N SER A 292 -19.73 3.57 0.94
CA SER A 292 -19.92 2.50 -0.05
C SER A 292 -19.26 1.16 0.30
N PHE A 293 -18.39 1.11 1.32
CA PHE A 293 -17.64 -0.09 1.66
C PHE A 293 -18.49 -1.14 2.35
N GLN A 294 -18.23 -2.41 2.01
CA GLN A 294 -18.83 -3.56 2.68
C GLN A 294 -17.85 -4.20 3.64
N GLY A 295 -16.60 -4.33 3.22
CA GLY A 295 -15.53 -4.69 4.12
C GLY A 295 -14.15 -4.31 3.62
N LEU A 296 -13.23 -4.12 4.55
CA LEU A 296 -11.86 -3.70 4.28
C LEU A 296 -10.88 -4.75 4.81
N GLU A 297 -9.89 -5.10 3.99
CA GLU A 297 -8.63 -5.67 4.45
C GLU A 297 -7.66 -4.52 4.75
N VAL A 298 -7.08 -4.54 5.94
CA VAL A 298 -6.21 -3.48 6.45
C VAL A 298 -4.89 -4.08 6.89
N ASN A 299 -3.95 -4.16 5.96
CA ASN A 299 -2.60 -4.69 6.16
C ASN A 299 -1.55 -3.60 5.93
N PRO A 300 -1.38 -2.68 6.90
CA PRO A 300 -0.46 -1.56 6.75
C PRO A 300 1.00 -2.04 6.66
N PRO A 301 1.90 -1.24 6.07
CA PRO A 301 3.33 -1.44 6.26
C PRO A 301 3.68 -1.64 7.74
N PHE A 302 4.62 -2.53 8.03
CA PHE A 302 4.96 -3.02 9.39
C PHE A 302 5.75 -2.01 10.24
N TYR A 303 5.32 -0.75 10.21
CA TYR A 303 5.82 0.35 11.03
C TYR A 303 4.70 0.81 11.96
N VAL A 304 5.03 0.91 13.25
CA VAL A 304 4.09 1.20 14.34
C VAL A 304 3.26 2.43 14.04
N GLU A 305 3.91 3.48 13.55
CA GLU A 305 3.27 4.77 13.30
C GLU A 305 2.24 4.70 12.17
N VAL A 306 2.47 3.84 11.16
CA VAL A 306 1.51 3.59 10.08
C VAL A 306 0.38 2.69 10.57
N SER A 307 0.71 1.65 11.34
CA SER A 307 -0.28 0.75 11.94
C SER A 307 -1.23 1.50 12.87
N ASP A 308 -0.72 2.37 13.75
CA ASP A 308 -1.54 3.18 14.66
C ASP A 308 -2.45 4.15 13.88
N ALA A 309 -1.92 4.79 12.84
CA ALA A 309 -2.72 5.65 11.96
C ALA A 309 -3.82 4.85 11.24
N ALA A 310 -3.51 3.64 10.76
CA ALA A 310 -4.47 2.74 10.13
C ALA A 310 -5.58 2.34 11.11
N CYS A 311 -5.24 1.95 12.33
CA CYS A 311 -6.21 1.59 13.36
C CYS A 311 -7.11 2.77 13.76
N ARG A 312 -6.57 4.00 13.81
CA ARG A 312 -7.41 5.20 14.00
C ARG A 312 -8.41 5.40 12.86
N MET A 313 -7.98 5.30 11.60
CA MET A 313 -8.90 5.38 10.46
C MET A 313 -9.96 4.25 10.50
N CYS A 314 -9.59 3.04 10.92
CA CYS A 314 -10.53 1.94 11.11
C CYS A 314 -11.59 2.24 12.16
N ARG A 315 -11.19 2.88 13.27
CA ARG A 315 -12.10 3.35 14.31
C ARG A 315 -13.11 4.33 13.74
N ASP A 316 -12.64 5.38 13.07
CA ASP A 316 -13.49 6.42 12.51
C ASP A 316 -14.49 5.85 11.50
N LEU A 317 -14.06 4.89 10.66
CA LEU A 317 -14.92 4.19 9.70
C LEU A 317 -15.99 3.33 10.37
N LEU A 318 -15.63 2.57 11.41
CA LEU A 318 -16.56 1.71 12.15
C LEU A 318 -17.57 2.54 12.94
N GLU A 319 -17.13 3.60 13.63
CA GLU A 319 -18.00 4.51 14.38
C GLU A 319 -18.98 5.25 13.44
N SER A 320 -18.47 5.73 12.30
CA SER A 320 -19.31 6.32 11.24
C SER A 320 -20.32 5.31 10.71
N ALA A 321 -19.90 4.07 10.41
CA ALA A 321 -20.81 3.04 9.92
C ALA A 321 -21.86 2.65 10.96
N GLU A 322 -21.49 2.46 12.23
CA GLU A 322 -22.39 2.13 13.33
C GLU A 322 -23.44 3.21 13.55
N THR A 323 -23.01 4.47 13.63
CA THR A 323 -23.91 5.63 13.80
C THR A 323 -24.93 5.73 12.67
N ASN A 324 -24.54 5.35 11.45
CA ASN A 324 -25.40 5.36 10.27
C ASN A 324 -26.10 4.03 10.00
N GLY A 325 -26.05 3.06 10.94
CA GLY A 325 -26.70 1.75 10.79
C GLY A 325 -26.19 0.93 9.60
N ARG A 326 -24.95 1.14 9.15
CA ARG A 326 -24.35 0.43 8.01
C ARG A 326 -23.64 -0.85 8.46
N ALA A 327 -23.80 -1.91 7.68
CA ALA A 327 -23.04 -3.14 7.86
C ALA A 327 -21.62 -2.95 7.31
N LEU A 328 -20.61 -3.08 8.18
CA LEU A 328 -19.20 -2.95 7.81
C LEU A 328 -18.36 -4.01 8.54
N THR A 329 -17.47 -4.67 7.80
CA THR A 329 -16.41 -5.53 8.34
C THR A 329 -15.04 -4.90 8.09
N VAL A 330 -14.20 -4.79 9.11
CA VAL A 330 -12.80 -4.38 8.97
C VAL A 330 -11.92 -5.51 9.49
N VAL A 331 -11.05 -6.03 8.63
CA VAL A 331 -10.07 -7.07 8.97
C VAL A 331 -8.69 -6.45 9.04
N VAL A 332 -8.15 -6.33 10.24
CA VAL A 332 -6.85 -5.69 10.50
C VAL A 332 -5.78 -6.77 10.65
N VAL A 333 -4.77 -6.73 9.77
CA VAL A 333 -3.65 -7.68 9.72
C VAL A 333 -2.39 -6.94 10.16
N VAL A 334 -1.91 -7.21 11.37
CA VAL A 334 -0.79 -6.47 11.97
C VAL A 334 0.16 -7.42 12.72
N PRO A 335 1.48 -7.13 12.73
CA PRO A 335 2.40 -7.85 13.61
C PRO A 335 1.92 -7.79 15.06
N SER A 336 1.81 -8.94 15.73
CA SER A 336 1.28 -8.98 17.10
C SER A 336 2.31 -8.41 18.07
N ARG A 337 2.08 -7.18 18.52
CA ARG A 337 2.95 -6.46 19.44
C ARG A 337 2.11 -5.79 20.53
N ALA A 338 2.09 -6.41 21.70
CA ALA A 338 1.18 -6.08 22.81
C ALA A 338 1.23 -4.61 23.29
N ASN A 339 2.32 -3.89 23.01
CA ASN A 339 2.51 -2.51 23.49
C ASN A 339 2.08 -1.43 22.48
N GLU A 340 1.69 -1.79 21.26
CA GLU A 340 1.26 -0.82 20.23
C GLU A 340 -0.20 -0.37 20.47
N GLU A 341 -0.47 0.92 20.32
CA GLU A 341 -1.78 1.50 20.66
C GLU A 341 -2.89 0.99 19.75
N GLY A 342 -2.62 0.92 18.45
CA GLY A 342 -3.55 0.42 17.45
C GLY A 342 -3.91 -1.05 17.69
N VAL A 343 -2.93 -1.90 18.03
CA VAL A 343 -3.14 -3.32 18.34
C VAL A 343 -4.01 -3.49 19.58
N ARG A 344 -3.70 -2.75 20.66
CA ARG A 344 -4.49 -2.78 21.89
C ARG A 344 -5.92 -2.33 21.64
N TRP A 345 -6.11 -1.26 20.88
CA TRP A 345 -7.45 -0.80 20.52
C TRP A 345 -8.21 -1.88 19.76
N CYS A 346 -7.61 -2.56 18.77
CA CYS A 346 -8.28 -3.64 18.05
C CYS A 346 -8.77 -4.73 19.01
N ALA A 347 -7.95 -5.14 19.97
CA ALA A 347 -8.29 -6.19 20.94
C ALA A 347 -9.37 -5.77 21.95
N THR A 348 -9.42 -4.49 22.33
CA THR A 348 -10.38 -3.98 23.33
C THR A 348 -11.55 -3.20 22.72
N SER A 349 -11.65 -3.17 21.39
CA SER A 349 -12.67 -2.39 20.68
C SER A 349 -14.06 -2.97 20.93
N PRO A 350 -15.12 -2.15 21.08
CA PRO A 350 -16.50 -2.65 21.11
C PRO A 350 -16.92 -3.33 19.79
N PHE A 351 -16.20 -3.06 18.70
CA PHE A 351 -16.40 -3.70 17.40
C PHE A 351 -15.68 -5.03 17.28
N HIS A 352 -14.84 -5.42 18.25
CA HIS A 352 -14.06 -6.65 18.18
C HIS A 352 -14.96 -7.89 18.28
N VAL A 353 -14.88 -8.74 17.25
CA VAL A 353 -15.66 -9.99 17.18
C VAL A 353 -14.78 -11.22 17.38
N ALA A 354 -13.60 -11.24 16.74
CA ALA A 354 -12.67 -12.35 16.82
C ALA A 354 -11.24 -11.90 16.50
N GLU A 355 -10.28 -12.65 17.02
CA GLU A 355 -8.86 -12.53 16.71
C GLU A 355 -8.31 -13.91 16.30
N LEU A 356 -7.54 -13.95 15.22
CA LEU A 356 -6.69 -15.08 14.88
C LEU A 356 -5.24 -14.71 15.16
N PHE A 357 -4.59 -15.50 16.01
CA PHE A 357 -3.18 -15.34 16.35
C PHE A 357 -2.34 -16.41 15.65
N PHE A 358 -1.20 -16.00 15.10
CA PHE A 358 -0.22 -16.89 14.51
C PHE A 358 1.13 -16.66 15.17
N GLU A 359 1.75 -17.76 15.62
CA GLU A 359 3.14 -17.76 16.06
C GLU A 359 4.09 -17.43 14.89
N PRO A 360 5.33 -17.01 15.17
CA PRO A 360 6.34 -16.85 14.14
C PRO A 360 6.44 -18.10 13.25
N ARG A 361 6.66 -17.86 11.96
CA ARG A 361 6.79 -18.84 10.87
C ARG A 361 5.52 -19.66 10.54
N ARG A 362 4.43 -19.53 11.32
CA ARG A 362 3.17 -20.24 11.05
C ARG A 362 2.30 -19.60 9.97
N SER A 363 2.46 -18.31 9.70
CA SER A 363 1.69 -17.61 8.65
C SER A 363 2.56 -17.33 7.41
N SER A 364 1.92 -17.32 6.24
CA SER A 364 2.54 -16.95 4.98
C SER A 364 2.03 -15.62 4.45
N PHE A 365 2.89 -14.94 3.69
CA PHE A 365 2.58 -13.70 2.97
C PHE A 365 3.12 -13.77 1.55
N ILE A 366 2.53 -13.00 0.64
CA ILE A 366 3.01 -12.86 -0.73
C ILE A 366 3.91 -11.65 -0.82
N MET A 367 5.17 -11.89 -1.22
CA MET A 367 6.10 -10.80 -1.45
C MET A 367 5.72 -10.03 -2.72
N ALA A 368 5.60 -8.72 -2.58
CA ALA A 368 5.46 -7.80 -3.70
C ALA A 368 6.83 -7.54 -4.38
N THR A 369 7.49 -8.58 -4.90
CA THR A 369 8.81 -8.46 -5.53
C THR A 369 8.76 -7.97 -6.98
N ASN A 370 7.96 -6.96 -7.32
CA ASN A 370 7.70 -6.62 -8.73
C ASN A 370 8.57 -5.49 -9.30
N CYS A 371 9.81 -5.36 -8.86
CA CYS A 371 10.70 -4.31 -9.38
C CYS A 371 12.10 -4.87 -9.65
N ALA A 372 12.41 -4.99 -10.94
CA ALA A 372 13.71 -5.26 -11.58
C ALA A 372 14.35 -6.63 -11.27
N ALA A 373 14.68 -7.35 -12.35
CA ALA A 373 15.76 -8.32 -12.28
C ALA A 373 17.03 -7.59 -11.75
N PRO A 374 17.72 -8.09 -10.73
CA PRO A 374 19.02 -7.55 -10.37
C PRO A 374 19.94 -7.69 -11.59
N SER A 375 20.66 -6.61 -11.92
CA SER A 375 21.64 -6.59 -13.01
C SER A 375 22.89 -7.44 -12.73
N SER A 376 22.90 -8.26 -11.68
CA SER A 376 24.02 -9.12 -11.31
C SER A 376 23.64 -10.11 -10.20
N GLY A 377 23.51 -11.39 -10.55
CA GLY A 377 23.82 -12.56 -9.70
C GLY A 377 23.08 -12.80 -8.37
N ALA A 378 22.23 -11.90 -7.88
CA ALA A 378 21.44 -12.13 -6.66
C ALA A 378 20.18 -12.95 -7.00
N GLY A 379 19.97 -14.06 -6.28
CA GLY A 379 18.87 -14.99 -6.49
C GLY A 379 17.51 -14.30 -6.63
N ARG A 380 16.71 -14.76 -7.60
CA ARG A 380 15.32 -14.34 -7.79
C ARG A 380 14.49 -14.85 -6.61
N ALA A 381 13.99 -13.96 -5.75
CA ALA A 381 12.71 -14.23 -5.11
C ALA A 381 11.63 -13.98 -6.20
N ALA A 382 11.00 -15.04 -6.70
CA ALA A 382 10.01 -14.94 -7.76
C ALA A 382 8.88 -13.97 -7.37
N ALA A 383 8.40 -13.17 -8.33
CA ALA A 383 7.20 -12.36 -8.15
C ALA A 383 6.03 -13.26 -7.73
N GLY A 384 5.43 -12.98 -6.57
CA GLY A 384 4.34 -13.80 -6.03
C GLY A 384 4.80 -15.00 -5.19
N ALA A 385 6.09 -15.11 -4.85
CA ALA A 385 6.57 -16.10 -3.89
C ALA A 385 5.91 -15.88 -2.51
N ARG A 386 5.47 -16.99 -1.92
CA ARG A 386 5.10 -17.01 -0.51
C ARG A 386 6.36 -16.92 0.34
N ARG A 387 6.21 -16.31 1.51
CA ARG A 387 7.23 -16.23 2.54
C ARG A 387 6.59 -16.36 3.90
N ARG A 388 7.27 -17.07 4.78
CA ARG A 388 6.87 -17.19 6.17
C ARG A 388 7.08 -15.88 6.92
N SER A 389 6.13 -15.52 7.78
CA SER A 389 6.29 -14.38 8.67
C SER A 389 7.32 -14.70 9.74
N SER A 390 8.39 -13.92 9.85
CA SER A 390 9.37 -14.08 10.94
C SER A 390 8.87 -13.55 12.29
N HIS A 391 7.70 -12.89 12.32
CA HIS A 391 7.13 -12.26 13.50
C HIS A 391 5.73 -12.83 13.79
N PRO A 392 5.28 -12.81 15.06
CA PRO A 392 3.89 -13.14 15.38
C PRO A 392 2.92 -12.22 14.64
N LEU A 393 1.75 -12.74 14.27
CA LEU A 393 0.73 -12.03 13.52
C LEU A 393 -0.61 -12.09 14.24
N SER A 394 -1.29 -10.95 14.36
CA SER A 394 -2.69 -10.89 14.76
C SER A 394 -3.54 -10.47 13.56
N VAL A 395 -4.64 -11.18 13.35
CA VAL A 395 -5.70 -10.86 12.40
C VAL A 395 -6.97 -10.59 13.19
N PHE A 396 -7.31 -9.32 13.35
CA PHE A 396 -8.52 -8.89 14.06
C PHE A 396 -9.69 -8.77 13.09
N ILE A 397 -10.84 -9.28 13.49
CA ILE A 397 -12.11 -9.09 12.78
C ILE A 397 -12.96 -8.13 13.62
N LEU A 398 -13.15 -6.93 13.07
CA LEU A 398 -13.93 -5.85 13.68
C LEU A 398 -15.20 -5.62 12.86
N GLN A 399 -16.37 -5.55 13.49
CA GLN A 399 -17.63 -5.38 12.78
C GLN A 399 -18.60 -4.46 13.52
N THR A 400 -19.33 -3.66 12.76
CA THR A 400 -20.55 -3.01 13.26
C THR A 400 -21.61 -4.05 13.63
N GLN A 401 -22.62 -3.69 14.41
CA GLN A 401 -23.70 -4.61 14.78
C GLN A 401 -24.37 -5.21 13.53
N ASN A 402 -24.67 -4.37 12.54
CA ASN A 402 -25.22 -4.82 11.26
C ASN A 402 -24.21 -5.62 10.42
N GLY A 403 -22.91 -5.37 10.59
CA GLY A 403 -21.83 -6.19 10.01
C GLY A 403 -21.85 -7.62 10.55
N GLN A 404 -22.03 -7.79 11.86
CA GLN A 404 -22.11 -9.10 12.51
C GLN A 404 -23.33 -9.90 12.05
N VAL A 405 -24.47 -9.23 11.84
CA VAL A 405 -25.68 -9.88 11.30
C VAL A 405 -25.47 -10.32 9.85
N LYS A 406 -24.89 -9.45 9.02
CA LYS A 406 -24.74 -9.69 7.58
C LYS A 406 -23.61 -10.68 7.27
N TRP A 407 -22.51 -10.63 8.00
CA TRP A 407 -21.32 -11.47 7.83
C TRP A 407 -20.89 -12.09 9.17
N PRO A 408 -21.67 -13.03 9.71
CA PRO A 408 -21.40 -13.60 11.03
C PRO A 408 -20.07 -14.35 11.08
N CYS A 409 -19.29 -14.10 12.13
CA CYS A 409 -18.01 -14.76 12.40
C CYS A 409 -18.19 -16.14 13.03
N THR A 410 -18.73 -17.10 12.27
CA THR A 410 -18.89 -18.48 12.75
C THR A 410 -17.54 -19.18 12.92
N VAL A 411 -17.47 -20.17 13.82
CA VAL A 411 -16.26 -20.99 14.04
C VAL A 411 -15.75 -21.60 12.73
N ALA A 412 -16.64 -22.08 11.86
CA ALA A 412 -16.26 -22.67 10.58
C ALA A 412 -15.57 -21.65 9.64
N LYS A 413 -16.08 -20.42 9.57
CA LYS A 413 -15.48 -19.34 8.77
C LYS A 413 -14.12 -18.92 9.33
N LEU A 414 -14.00 -18.79 10.65
CA LEU A 414 -12.74 -18.48 11.32
C LEU A 414 -11.68 -19.57 11.08
N GLN A 415 -12.06 -20.85 11.16
CA GLN A 415 -11.16 -21.96 10.84
C GLN A 415 -10.72 -21.96 9.37
N ARG A 416 -11.63 -21.64 8.45
CA ARG A 416 -11.31 -21.52 7.03
C ARG A 416 -10.31 -20.39 6.78
N LEU A 417 -10.52 -19.23 7.41
CA LEU A 417 -9.60 -18.09 7.31
C LEU A 417 -8.23 -18.43 7.93
N TYR A 418 -8.22 -19.05 9.11
CA TYR A 418 -6.99 -19.48 9.79
C TYR A 418 -6.13 -20.38 8.91
N LYS A 419 -6.74 -21.43 8.33
CA LYS A 419 -6.06 -22.33 7.38
C LYS A 419 -5.56 -21.60 6.14
N ALA A 420 -6.28 -20.59 5.66
CA ALA A 420 -5.92 -19.86 4.46
C ALA A 420 -4.70 -18.93 4.64
N PHE A 421 -4.39 -18.54 5.88
CA PHE A 421 -3.20 -17.79 6.27
C PHE A 421 -1.98 -18.67 6.59
N MET A 422 -2.19 -19.95 6.91
CA MET A 422 -1.11 -20.87 7.26
C MET A 422 -0.04 -20.94 6.16
N ALA A 423 1.20 -21.11 6.56
CA ALA A 423 2.27 -21.50 5.66
C ALA A 423 2.16 -23.00 5.32
N ASP A 424 2.56 -23.38 4.10
CA ASP A 424 2.57 -24.79 3.71
C ASP A 424 3.77 -25.49 4.39
N GLU A 425 3.54 -26.67 4.99
CA GLU A 425 4.58 -27.42 5.72
C GLU A 425 5.78 -27.80 4.82
N LYS A 426 5.55 -28.05 3.52
CA LYS A 426 6.62 -28.40 2.56
C LYS A 426 7.59 -27.25 2.27
N GLU A 427 7.18 -26.00 2.48
CA GLU A 427 8.06 -24.83 2.30
C GLU A 427 9.05 -24.70 3.49
N GLU A 428 8.87 -25.44 4.60
CA GLU A 428 9.79 -25.46 5.75
C GLU A 428 11.13 -26.07 5.37
N ASP A 429 11.07 -27.24 4.72
CA ASP A 429 12.25 -28.03 4.36
C ASP A 429 13.10 -27.28 3.32
N GLU A 430 12.46 -26.61 2.35
CA GLU A 430 13.16 -25.85 1.29
C GLU A 430 13.80 -24.54 1.82
N GLU A 431 13.12 -23.78 2.69
CA GLU A 431 13.70 -22.56 3.29
C GLU A 431 14.87 -22.89 4.25
N GLU A 432 14.77 -23.99 5.01
CA GLU A 432 15.86 -24.45 5.90
C GLU A 432 17.08 -24.92 5.11
N GLU A 433 16.88 -25.63 3.99
CA GLU A 433 17.96 -26.03 3.08
C GLU A 433 18.65 -24.82 2.43
N GLU A 434 17.90 -23.81 1.96
CA GLU A 434 18.47 -22.58 1.40
C GLU A 434 19.24 -21.76 2.45
N GLU A 435 18.72 -21.65 3.67
CA GLU A 435 19.37 -20.90 4.75
C GLU A 435 20.66 -21.60 5.23
N GLU A 436 20.67 -22.95 5.26
CA GLU A 436 21.88 -23.74 5.48
C GLU A 436 22.92 -23.55 4.36
N GLU A 437 22.50 -23.57 3.09
CA GLU A 437 23.40 -23.35 1.96
C GLU A 437 24.02 -21.95 1.99
N ASP A 438 23.23 -20.91 2.26
CA ASP A 438 23.72 -19.53 2.32
C ASP A 438 24.67 -19.34 3.51
N ASN A 439 24.42 -20.01 4.64
CA ASN A 439 25.34 -20.04 5.78
C ASN A 439 26.65 -20.78 5.47
N LYS A 440 26.59 -21.91 4.76
CA LYS A 440 27.78 -22.64 4.26
C LYS A 440 28.61 -21.75 3.32
N ARG A 441 27.97 -21.05 2.37
CA ARG A 441 28.63 -20.10 1.45
C ARG A 441 29.31 -18.94 2.18
N LYS A 442 28.66 -18.36 3.19
CA LYS A 442 29.25 -17.31 4.04
C LYS A 442 30.44 -17.82 4.85
N HIS A 443 30.39 -19.05 5.34
CA HIS A 443 31.49 -19.63 6.11
C HIS A 443 32.73 -19.85 5.25
N VAL A 444 32.54 -20.30 4.01
CA VAL A 444 33.62 -20.45 3.00
C VAL A 444 34.22 -19.09 2.63
N ALA A 445 33.38 -18.10 2.31
CA ALA A 445 33.84 -16.76 1.95
C ALA A 445 34.55 -16.03 3.10
N LYS A 446 34.22 -16.36 4.36
CA LYS A 446 34.91 -15.83 5.54
C LYS A 446 36.28 -16.48 5.74
N ARG A 447 36.45 -17.78 5.45
CA ARG A 447 37.75 -18.46 5.51
C ARG A 447 38.74 -17.94 4.46
N GLN A 448 38.27 -17.72 3.24
CA GLN A 448 39.10 -17.18 2.13
C GLN A 448 39.52 -15.71 2.28
N ARG A 449 39.04 -15.00 3.32
CA ARG A 449 39.46 -13.63 3.63
C ARG A 449 40.47 -13.54 4.77
N VAL A 450 40.78 -14.67 5.41
CA VAL A 450 41.68 -14.77 6.57
C VAL A 450 43.01 -15.45 6.18
N GLU A 451 43.06 -16.08 5.01
CA GLU A 451 44.28 -16.45 4.27
C GLU A 451 44.64 -15.32 3.29
#